data_AF-A0A0Q5ZIT6-F1
#
_entry.id   AF-A0A0Q5ZIT6-F1
#
_cell.length_a   1.000
_cell.length_b   1.000
_cell.length_c   1.000
_cell.angle_alpha   90.00
_cell.angle_beta   90.00
_cell.angle_gamma   90.00
#
_symmetry.space_group_name_H-M   'P 1'
#
loop_
_entity.id
_entity.type
_entity.pdbx_description
1 polymer ?
#
loop_
_entity_poly.entity_id
_entity_poly.type
_entity_poly.pdbx_seq_one_letter_code
_entity_poly.pdbx_strand_id
1 'polypeptide(L)'
;MKYFYFDFKLFLILIFTFIIMTVVGTLSHELGHYAVAEYLGYDATIDYQSTHFESDKKISYLNSIYQKYAYEIKNNLNFPEKEEFDIKRKEFRNDRIKILAGGPLQTMITGTFGFVLLLIYRKKLFSFNKTTFTGWILVFCSLFWLRQSANSFGWTLNYIFTGEKSMRGDELRLARFLDLNIWTIHSITGIIGLIVLFTVLRLLPKNQVLTFLCAGLLGGCLGFYLWLIKFGQYILP
;
A
#
# COMPACT_ATOMS: atom_id res chain seq x y z
N MET A 1 11.59 29.07 23.33
CA MET A 1 11.03 27.70 23.40
C MET A 1 9.56 27.69 22.95
N LYS A 2 9.27 27.90 21.66
CA LYS A 2 7.88 27.97 21.10
C LYS A 2 7.52 26.74 20.25
N TYR A 3 8.21 25.61 20.43
CA TYR A 3 8.10 24.42 19.57
C TYR A 3 7.52 23.19 20.27
N PHE A 4 7.28 23.25 21.59
CA PHE A 4 6.73 22.14 22.37
C PHE A 4 5.38 22.55 22.95
N TYR A 5 4.36 22.54 22.10
CA TYR A 5 2.97 22.61 22.55
C TYR A 5 2.33 21.25 22.28
N PHE A 6 1.64 20.73 23.29
CA PHE A 6 0.95 19.45 23.22
C PHE A 6 -0.50 19.66 23.62
N ASP A 7 -1.41 19.32 22.71
CA ASP A 7 -2.85 19.41 22.95
C ASP A 7 -3.41 18.02 23.19
N PHE A 8 -3.71 17.70 24.45
CA PHE A 8 -4.19 16.38 24.84
C PHE A 8 -5.56 16.05 24.25
N LYS A 9 -6.43 17.05 24.04
CA LYS A 9 -7.76 16.81 23.44
C LYS A 9 -7.60 16.46 21.97
N LEU A 10 -6.78 17.22 21.24
CA LEU A 10 -6.47 16.93 19.84
C LEU A 10 -5.76 15.58 19.71
N PHE A 11 -4.83 15.27 20.61
CA PHE A 11 -4.11 14.01 20.64
C PHE A 11 -5.05 12.79 20.66
N LEU A 12 -6.02 12.76 21.57
CA LEU A 12 -6.98 11.66 21.66
C LEU A 12 -7.79 11.50 20.37
N ILE A 13 -8.29 12.60 19.82
CA ILE A 13 -9.04 12.60 18.56
C ILE A 13 -8.19 12.04 17.42
N LEU A 14 -6.94 12.51 17.31
CA LEU A 14 -6.02 12.04 16.28
C LEU A 14 -5.66 10.56 16.45
N ILE A 15 -5.44 10.05 17.66
CA ILE A 15 -5.19 8.61 17.88
C ILE A 15 -6.32 7.77 17.31
N PHE A 16 -7.57 8.05 17.69
CA PHE A 16 -8.71 7.29 17.19
C PHE A 16 -8.86 7.43 15.68
N THR A 17 -8.59 8.62 15.15
CA THR A 17 -8.63 8.85 13.70
C THR A 17 -7.55 8.04 12.99
N PHE A 18 -6.32 8.00 13.50
CA PHE A 18 -5.24 7.17 12.94
C PHE A 18 -5.60 5.69 12.96
N ILE A 19 -6.15 5.17 14.06
CA ILE A 19 -6.60 3.76 14.15
C ILE A 19 -7.61 3.44 13.04
N ILE A 20 -8.65 4.28 12.91
CA ILE A 20 -9.68 4.11 11.88
C ILE A 20 -9.08 4.22 10.47
N MET A 21 -8.22 5.22 10.25
CA MET A 21 -7.59 5.45 8.95
C MET A 21 -6.61 4.33 8.56
N THR A 22 -6.00 3.63 9.51
CA THR A 22 -5.22 2.41 9.23
C THR A 22 -6.10 1.30 8.67
N VAL A 23 -7.29 1.08 9.24
CA VAL A 23 -8.26 0.10 8.71
C VAL A 23 -8.72 0.51 7.32
N VAL A 24 -9.15 1.77 7.16
CA VAL A 24 -9.64 2.31 5.88
C VAL A 24 -8.55 2.22 4.80
N GLY A 25 -7.31 2.59 5.12
CA GLY A 25 -6.20 2.50 4.18
C GLY A 25 -5.77 1.07 3.87
N THR A 26 -6.02 0.12 4.78
CA THR A 26 -5.79 -1.31 4.51
C THR A 26 -6.82 -1.83 3.52
N LEU A 27 -8.10 -1.67 3.83
CA LEU A 27 -9.20 -2.14 2.99
C LEU A 27 -9.25 -1.42 1.64
N SER A 28 -8.94 -0.13 1.57
CA SER A 28 -8.94 0.59 0.29
C SER A 28 -7.87 0.06 -0.67
N HIS A 29 -6.71 -0.35 -0.14
CA HIS A 29 -5.65 -0.96 -0.93
C HIS A 29 -6.06 -2.32 -1.46
N GLU A 30 -6.67 -3.16 -0.61
CA GLU A 30 -7.19 -4.47 -1.05
C GLU A 30 -8.31 -4.29 -2.08
N LEU A 31 -9.21 -3.32 -1.89
CA LEU A 31 -10.19 -2.93 -2.90
C LEU A 31 -9.55 -2.52 -4.23
N GLY A 32 -8.35 -1.94 -4.21
CA GLY A 32 -7.58 -1.63 -5.41
C GLY A 32 -7.14 -2.88 -6.17
N HIS A 33 -6.71 -3.94 -5.47
CA HIS A 33 -6.40 -5.23 -6.09
C HIS A 33 -7.66 -5.89 -6.64
N TYR A 34 -8.72 -5.93 -5.83
CA TYR A 34 -10.01 -6.53 -6.18
C TYR A 34 -10.62 -5.89 -7.42
N ALA A 35 -10.70 -4.56 -7.48
CA ALA A 35 -11.30 -3.85 -8.61
C ALA A 35 -10.58 -4.16 -9.94
N VAL A 36 -9.26 -4.31 -9.90
CA VAL A 36 -8.48 -4.66 -11.11
C VAL A 36 -8.66 -6.15 -11.46
N ALA A 37 -8.75 -7.04 -10.47
CA ALA A 37 -8.98 -8.46 -10.70
C ALA A 37 -10.35 -8.72 -11.35
N GLU A 38 -11.41 -8.15 -10.78
CA GLU A 38 -12.79 -8.21 -11.33
C GLU A 38 -12.86 -7.61 -12.73
N TYR A 39 -12.23 -6.45 -12.96
CA TYR A 39 -12.19 -5.82 -14.28
C TYR A 39 -11.53 -6.70 -15.34
N LEU A 40 -10.55 -7.52 -14.95
CA LEU A 40 -9.86 -8.47 -15.83
C LEU A 40 -10.59 -9.82 -15.94
N GLY A 41 -11.74 -9.97 -15.29
CA GLY A 41 -12.58 -11.16 -15.32
C GLY A 41 -12.11 -12.30 -14.41
N TYR A 42 -11.36 -11.99 -13.36
CA TYR A 42 -11.05 -12.94 -12.29
C TYR A 42 -12.11 -12.84 -11.20
N ASP A 43 -12.49 -13.97 -10.61
CA ASP A 43 -13.34 -14.01 -9.42
C ASP A 43 -12.46 -13.68 -8.20
N ALA A 44 -12.66 -12.51 -7.61
CA ALA A 44 -11.83 -12.01 -6.53
C ALA A 44 -12.59 -11.98 -5.20
N THR A 45 -11.88 -12.23 -4.11
CA THR A 45 -12.40 -12.11 -2.73
C THR A 45 -11.42 -11.32 -1.88
N ILE A 46 -11.95 -10.55 -0.94
CA ILE A 46 -11.17 -9.72 -0.03
C ILE A 46 -11.30 -10.30 1.38
N ASP A 47 -10.16 -10.55 2.03
CA ASP A 47 -10.07 -10.78 3.46
C ASP A 47 -9.49 -9.52 4.17
N TYR A 48 -9.38 -9.56 5.49
CA TYR A 48 -8.93 -8.41 6.29
C TYR A 48 -7.53 -7.86 5.94
N GLN A 49 -6.68 -8.62 5.24
CA GLN A 49 -5.28 -8.25 4.97
C GLN A 49 -4.84 -8.46 3.52
N SER A 50 -5.64 -9.11 2.69
CA SER A 50 -5.26 -9.54 1.36
C SER A 50 -6.45 -9.77 0.43
N THR A 51 -6.17 -9.67 -0.86
CA THR A 51 -7.11 -10.02 -1.92
C THR A 51 -6.67 -11.33 -2.56
N HIS A 52 -7.58 -12.31 -2.58
CA HIS A 52 -7.41 -13.56 -3.31
C HIS A 52 -8.17 -13.46 -4.63
N PHE A 53 -7.65 -14.11 -5.66
CA PHE A 53 -8.36 -14.22 -6.93
C PHE A 53 -8.22 -15.62 -7.49
N GLU A 54 -9.34 -16.24 -7.78
CA GLU A 54 -9.36 -17.53 -8.47
C GLU A 54 -9.05 -17.32 -9.93
N SER A 55 -8.12 -18.13 -10.42
CA SER A 55 -7.73 -18.14 -11.83
C SER A 55 -7.74 -19.55 -12.37
N ASP A 56 -8.57 -20.41 -11.78
CA ASP A 56 -8.52 -21.85 -11.95
C ASP A 56 -8.50 -22.30 -13.40
N LYS A 57 -9.24 -21.65 -14.31
CA LYS A 57 -9.18 -22.01 -15.74
C LYS A 57 -7.87 -21.61 -16.44
N LYS A 58 -7.31 -20.42 -16.16
CA LYS A 58 -6.05 -19.95 -16.77
C LYS A 58 -4.83 -20.62 -16.12
N ILE A 59 -4.84 -20.77 -14.79
CA ILE A 59 -3.78 -21.44 -14.03
C ILE A 59 -3.79 -22.95 -14.29
N SER A 60 -4.94 -23.63 -14.34
CA SER A 60 -4.99 -25.08 -14.58
C SER A 60 -4.34 -25.45 -15.91
N TYR A 61 -4.63 -24.71 -16.98
CA TYR A 61 -3.99 -24.91 -18.28
C TYR A 61 -2.47 -24.72 -18.19
N LEU A 62 -2.01 -23.61 -17.61
CA LEU A 62 -0.56 -23.36 -17.48
C LEU A 62 0.11 -24.44 -16.60
N ASN A 63 -0.54 -24.87 -15.53
CA ASN A 63 -0.05 -25.92 -14.64
C ASN A 63 -0.03 -27.29 -15.32
N SER A 64 -1.06 -27.65 -16.10
CA SER A 64 -1.11 -28.92 -16.81
C SER A 64 -0.02 -29.02 -17.87
N ILE A 65 0.21 -27.94 -18.62
CA ILE A 65 1.32 -27.88 -19.58
C ILE A 65 2.67 -27.94 -18.84
N TYR A 66 2.81 -27.20 -17.73
CA TYR A 66 4.04 -27.22 -16.93
C TYR A 66 4.34 -28.61 -16.35
N GLN A 67 3.32 -29.34 -15.89
CA GLN A 67 3.49 -30.71 -15.38
C GLN A 67 3.88 -31.69 -16.49
N LYS A 68 3.32 -31.54 -17.68
CA LYS A 68 3.57 -32.42 -18.83
C LYS A 68 4.94 -32.19 -19.47
N TYR A 69 5.41 -30.94 -19.53
CA TYR A 69 6.63 -30.52 -20.23
C TYR A 69 7.63 -29.81 -19.32
N ALA A 70 7.69 -30.18 -18.04
CA ALA A 70 8.50 -29.50 -17.03
C ALA A 70 9.99 -29.44 -17.42
N TYR A 71 10.51 -30.53 -18.00
CA TYR A 71 11.90 -30.63 -18.42
C TYR A 71 12.18 -29.71 -19.60
N GLU A 72 11.31 -29.70 -20.60
CA GLU A 72 11.43 -28.90 -21.82
C GLU A 72 11.34 -27.40 -21.49
N ILE A 73 10.39 -27.01 -20.64
CA ILE A 73 10.24 -25.62 -20.20
C ILE A 73 11.47 -25.15 -19.40
N LYS A 74 12.01 -25.98 -18.50
CA LYS A 74 13.21 -25.63 -17.70
C LYS A 74 14.46 -25.52 -18.55
N ASN A 75 14.61 -26.37 -19.57
CA ASN A 75 15.77 -26.38 -20.46
C ASN A 75 15.57 -25.52 -21.73
N ASN A 76 14.47 -24.75 -21.81
CA ASN A 76 14.11 -23.93 -22.95
C ASN A 76 14.06 -24.69 -24.30
N LEU A 77 13.67 -25.97 -24.25
CA LEU A 77 13.48 -26.82 -25.43
C LEU A 77 12.13 -26.51 -26.10
N ASN A 78 11.92 -27.05 -27.30
CA ASN A 78 10.67 -26.91 -28.00
C ASN A 78 9.67 -28.00 -27.58
N PHE A 79 8.38 -27.69 -27.51
CA PHE A 79 7.32 -28.64 -27.23
C PHE A 79 6.05 -28.27 -28.03
N PRO A 80 5.13 -29.22 -28.29
CA PRO A 80 4.03 -29.04 -29.25
C PRO A 80 3.12 -27.83 -28.98
N GLU A 81 2.98 -27.43 -27.71
CA GLU A 81 2.07 -26.36 -27.26
C GLU A 81 2.82 -25.09 -26.82
N LYS A 82 4.12 -24.95 -27.19
CA LYS A 82 5.00 -23.88 -26.69
C LYS A 82 4.50 -22.47 -26.99
N GLU A 83 4.07 -22.23 -28.22
CA GLU A 83 3.63 -20.90 -28.65
C GLU A 83 2.37 -20.45 -27.89
N GLU A 84 1.36 -21.31 -27.79
CA GLU A 84 0.14 -21.03 -27.03
C GLU A 84 0.42 -20.88 -25.52
N PHE A 85 1.31 -21.71 -24.98
CA PHE A 85 1.76 -21.61 -23.59
C PHE A 85 2.44 -20.27 -23.32
N ASP A 86 3.36 -19.83 -24.18
CA ASP A 86 4.10 -18.58 -24.00
C ASP A 86 3.18 -17.35 -24.11
N ILE A 87 2.20 -17.37 -25.02
CA ILE A 87 1.16 -16.31 -25.13
C ILE A 87 0.35 -16.24 -23.84
N LYS A 88 -0.26 -17.36 -23.41
CA LYS A 88 -1.09 -17.39 -22.19
C LYS A 88 -0.29 -17.08 -20.93
N ARG A 89 0.97 -17.50 -20.86
CA ARG A 89 1.88 -17.17 -19.75
C ARG A 89 2.17 -15.67 -19.71
N LYS A 90 2.39 -15.04 -20.87
CA LYS A 90 2.64 -13.60 -20.96
C LYS A 90 1.40 -12.79 -20.58
N GLU A 91 0.22 -13.21 -21.03
CA GLU A 91 -1.07 -12.61 -20.65
C GLU A 91 -1.30 -12.70 -19.14
N PHE A 92 -1.18 -13.90 -18.58
CA PHE A 92 -1.34 -14.13 -17.14
C PHE A 92 -0.34 -13.30 -16.32
N ARG A 93 0.92 -13.20 -16.77
CA ARG A 93 1.92 -12.32 -16.14
C ARG A 93 1.49 -10.86 -16.17
N ASN A 94 0.98 -10.38 -17.31
CA ASN A 94 0.52 -9.00 -17.46
C ASN A 94 -0.67 -8.70 -16.55
N ASP A 95 -1.64 -9.61 -16.47
CA ASP A 95 -2.79 -9.49 -15.59
C ASP A 95 -2.34 -9.41 -14.12
N ARG A 96 -1.43 -10.29 -13.69
CA ARG A 96 -0.88 -10.25 -12.33
C ARG A 96 -0.17 -8.94 -12.01
N ILE A 97 0.59 -8.38 -12.95
CA ILE A 97 1.25 -7.07 -12.78
C ILE A 97 0.20 -5.98 -12.52
N LYS A 98 -0.87 -5.95 -13.31
CA LYS A 98 -1.94 -4.97 -13.16
C LYS A 98 -2.67 -5.12 -11.82
N ILE A 99 -3.05 -6.35 -11.47
CA ILE A 99 -3.72 -6.64 -10.19
C ILE A 99 -2.83 -6.19 -9.04
N LEU A 100 -1.56 -6.60 -9.04
CA LEU A 100 -0.60 -6.24 -8.01
C LEU A 100 -0.32 -4.73 -7.93
N ALA A 101 -0.35 -4.03 -9.05
CA ALA A 101 -0.22 -2.57 -9.05
C ALA A 101 -1.49 -1.87 -8.53
N GLY A 102 -2.66 -2.51 -8.60
CA GLY A 102 -3.95 -1.94 -8.23
C GLY A 102 -3.98 -1.35 -6.82
N GLY A 103 -3.56 -2.12 -5.81
CA GLY A 103 -3.53 -1.64 -4.41
C GLY A 103 -2.60 -0.46 -4.17
N PRO A 104 -1.30 -0.56 -4.50
CA PRO A 104 -0.37 0.56 -4.38
C PRO A 104 -0.82 1.79 -5.18
N LEU A 105 -1.33 1.62 -6.40
CA LEU A 105 -1.84 2.75 -7.21
C LEU A 105 -3.08 3.40 -6.58
N GLN A 106 -4.02 2.62 -6.04
CA GLN A 106 -5.19 3.15 -5.36
C GLN A 106 -4.80 4.07 -4.20
N THR A 107 -3.86 3.62 -3.36
CA THR A 107 -3.41 4.42 -2.21
C THR A 107 -2.58 5.63 -2.64
N MET A 108 -1.71 5.49 -3.64
CA MET A 108 -0.95 6.62 -4.21
C MET A 108 -1.84 7.67 -4.86
N ILE A 109 -2.88 7.27 -5.61
CA ILE A 109 -3.82 8.21 -6.23
C ILE A 109 -4.61 8.97 -5.16
N THR A 110 -5.12 8.26 -4.15
CA THR A 110 -5.84 8.88 -3.02
C THR A 110 -4.94 9.87 -2.27
N GLY A 111 -3.69 9.45 -1.99
CA GLY A 111 -2.65 10.28 -1.39
C GLY A 111 -2.34 11.53 -2.19
N THR A 112 -2.17 11.37 -3.50
CA THR A 112 -1.83 12.47 -4.40
C THR A 112 -2.99 13.47 -4.52
N PHE A 113 -4.22 12.98 -4.63
CA PHE A 113 -5.40 13.84 -4.69
C PHE A 113 -5.56 14.67 -3.40
N GLY A 114 -5.44 14.02 -2.24
CA GLY A 114 -5.45 14.69 -0.93
C GLY A 114 -4.36 15.76 -0.84
N PHE A 115 -3.14 15.42 -1.26
CA PHE A 115 -1.98 16.30 -1.18
C PHE A 115 -2.09 17.53 -2.09
N VAL A 116 -2.50 17.33 -3.35
CA VAL A 116 -2.69 18.43 -4.30
C VAL A 116 -3.76 19.41 -3.80
N LEU A 117 -4.91 18.91 -3.34
CA LEU A 117 -5.96 19.76 -2.78
C LEU A 117 -5.50 20.49 -1.52
N LEU A 118 -4.72 19.83 -0.66
CA LEU A 118 -4.14 20.45 0.53
C LEU A 118 -3.24 21.64 0.16
N LEU A 119 -2.41 21.51 -0.88
CA LEU A 119 -1.53 22.58 -1.35
C LEU A 119 -2.30 23.75 -1.95
N ILE A 120 -3.34 23.48 -2.74
CA ILE A 120 -4.18 24.51 -3.39
C ILE A 120 -4.92 25.33 -2.33
N TYR A 121 -5.57 24.66 -1.37
CA TYR A 121 -6.43 25.32 -0.39
C TYR A 121 -5.73 25.66 0.93
N ARG A 122 -4.40 25.53 1.02
CA ARG A 122 -3.62 25.68 2.26
C ARG A 122 -3.96 26.93 3.09
N LYS A 123 -4.15 28.09 2.43
CA LYS A 123 -4.45 29.37 3.13
C LYS A 123 -5.84 29.38 3.78
N LYS A 124 -6.81 28.63 3.22
CA LYS A 124 -8.16 28.51 3.74
C LYS A 124 -8.24 27.43 4.83
N LEU A 125 -7.42 26.39 4.70
CA LEU A 125 -7.48 25.21 5.56
C LEU A 125 -6.71 25.38 6.87
N PHE A 126 -5.62 26.16 6.84
CA PHE A 126 -4.73 26.39 7.98
C PHE A 126 -4.81 27.85 8.42
N SER A 127 -5.25 28.06 9.66
CA SER A 127 -5.13 29.33 10.38
C SER A 127 -3.97 29.25 11.37
N PHE A 128 -3.53 30.39 11.90
CA PHE A 128 -2.32 30.52 12.73
C PHE A 128 -2.25 29.50 13.88
N ASN A 129 -3.40 29.11 14.45
CA ASN A 129 -3.47 28.17 15.57
C ASN A 129 -4.37 26.95 15.34
N LYS A 130 -5.04 26.84 14.18
CA LYS A 130 -6.08 25.82 13.98
C LYS A 130 -6.11 25.29 12.55
N THR A 131 -6.27 23.99 12.44
CA THR A 131 -6.58 23.27 11.22
C THR A 131 -8.09 23.04 11.14
N THR A 132 -8.70 23.39 10.02
CA THR A 132 -10.13 23.14 9.76
C THR A 132 -10.43 21.65 9.64
N PHE A 133 -11.68 21.24 9.83
CA PHE A 133 -12.10 19.84 9.65
C PHE A 133 -11.77 19.30 8.25
N THR A 134 -12.07 20.07 7.20
CA THR A 134 -11.68 19.74 5.81
C THR A 134 -10.17 19.64 5.65
N GLY A 135 -9.41 20.49 6.37
CA GLY A 135 -7.95 20.42 6.41
C GLY A 135 -7.47 19.09 6.96
N TRP A 136 -8.07 18.60 8.04
CA TRP A 136 -7.76 17.28 8.59
C TRP A 136 -8.08 16.15 7.63
N ILE A 137 -9.25 16.16 6.98
CA ILE A 137 -9.58 15.15 5.95
C ILE A 137 -8.50 15.10 4.87
N LEU A 138 -8.11 16.26 4.33
CA LEU A 138 -7.09 16.32 3.27
C LEU A 138 -5.70 15.91 3.78
N VAL A 139 -5.35 16.23 5.02
CA VAL A 139 -4.14 15.74 5.68
C VAL A 139 -4.17 14.21 5.71
N PHE A 140 -5.23 13.59 6.24
CA PHE A 140 -5.34 12.13 6.31
C PHE A 140 -5.38 11.46 4.94
N CYS A 141 -6.07 12.05 3.95
CA CYS A 141 -5.99 11.57 2.57
C CYS A 141 -4.56 11.60 2.05
N SER A 142 -3.82 12.70 2.27
CA SER A 142 -2.41 12.82 1.86
C SER A 142 -1.52 11.74 2.50
N LEU A 143 -1.82 11.34 3.74
CA LEU A 143 -1.09 10.31 4.47
C LEU A 143 -1.27 8.89 3.92
N PHE A 144 -2.10 8.65 2.89
CA PHE A 144 -2.13 7.33 2.23
C PHE A 144 -0.76 6.97 1.64
N TRP A 145 0.03 7.97 1.25
CA TRP A 145 1.43 7.82 0.87
C TRP A 145 2.34 7.26 1.97
N LEU A 146 1.92 7.33 3.23
CA LEU A 146 2.70 6.81 4.35
C LEU A 146 2.78 5.28 4.33
N ARG A 147 1.86 4.58 3.65
CA ARG A 147 1.90 3.12 3.51
C ARG A 147 3.16 2.67 2.76
N GLN A 148 3.51 3.34 1.67
CA GLN A 148 4.71 3.06 0.89
C GLN A 148 5.97 3.28 1.73
N SER A 149 6.02 4.37 2.50
CA SER A 149 7.14 4.63 3.43
C SER A 149 7.20 3.60 4.57
N ALA A 150 6.06 3.22 5.16
CA ALA A 150 5.99 2.24 6.24
C ALA A 150 6.39 0.83 5.77
N ASN A 151 5.88 0.39 4.62
CA ASN A 151 6.29 -0.85 3.96
C ASN A 151 7.79 -0.81 3.63
N SER A 152 8.27 0.35 3.16
CA SER A 152 9.67 0.52 2.81
C SER A 152 10.61 0.35 4.00
N PHE A 153 10.27 1.03 5.10
CA PHE A 153 11.00 0.98 6.34
C PHE A 153 10.91 -0.39 7.02
N GLY A 154 9.71 -0.95 7.13
CA GLY A 154 9.48 -2.25 7.77
C GLY A 154 10.23 -3.38 7.07
N TRP A 155 10.21 -3.39 5.74
CA TRP A 155 10.96 -4.37 4.96
C TRP A 155 12.47 -4.20 5.13
N THR A 156 12.98 -2.97 5.05
CA THR A 156 14.42 -2.68 5.19
C THR A 156 14.93 -3.06 6.58
N LEU A 157 14.18 -2.73 7.63
CA LEU A 157 14.51 -3.15 8.99
C LEU A 157 14.52 -4.67 9.12
N ASN A 158 13.48 -5.34 8.64
CA ASN A 158 13.43 -6.80 8.70
C ASN A 158 14.62 -7.45 7.98
N TYR A 159 14.99 -6.93 6.81
CA TYR A 159 16.16 -7.39 6.05
C TYR A 159 17.47 -7.18 6.82
N ILE A 160 17.65 -6.04 7.50
CA ILE A 160 18.85 -5.76 8.30
C ILE A 160 18.95 -6.70 9.51
N PHE A 161 17.83 -7.00 10.18
CA PHE A 161 17.83 -7.81 11.40
C PHE A 161 17.86 -9.32 11.15
N THR A 162 17.20 -9.81 10.10
CA THR A 162 17.08 -11.25 9.81
C THR A 162 18.00 -11.72 8.69
N GLY A 163 18.46 -10.81 7.83
CA GLY A 163 19.12 -11.15 6.56
C GLY A 163 18.17 -11.73 5.51
N GLU A 164 16.89 -11.95 5.84
CA GLU A 164 15.93 -12.59 4.95
C GLU A 164 15.25 -11.58 4.03
N LYS A 165 15.27 -11.88 2.73
CA LYS A 165 14.53 -11.11 1.72
C LYS A 165 13.06 -11.54 1.72
N SER A 166 12.28 -11.05 2.68
CA SER A 166 10.83 -11.30 2.67
C SER A 166 10.21 -10.71 1.39
N MET A 167 9.50 -11.52 0.60
CA MET A 167 8.91 -11.10 -0.70
C MET A 167 7.40 -10.84 -0.60
N ARG A 168 6.93 -10.46 0.59
CA ARG A 168 5.51 -10.26 0.85
C ARG A 168 4.99 -8.92 0.32
N GLY A 169 5.82 -7.89 0.24
CA GLY A 169 5.42 -6.55 -0.23
C GLY A 169 5.13 -6.48 -1.73
N ASP A 170 4.10 -5.71 -2.10
CA ASP A 170 3.62 -5.58 -3.48
C ASP A 170 4.63 -4.89 -4.37
N GLU A 171 5.32 -3.87 -3.87
CA GLU A 171 6.33 -3.10 -4.60
C GLU A 171 7.53 -3.97 -4.99
N LEU A 172 7.91 -4.92 -4.13
CA LEU A 172 9.01 -5.86 -4.35
C LEU A 172 8.64 -6.92 -5.38
N ARG A 173 7.40 -7.44 -5.30
CA ARG A 173 6.85 -8.38 -6.27
C ARG A 173 6.71 -7.72 -7.64
N LEU A 174 6.29 -6.45 -7.68
CA LEU A 174 6.15 -5.67 -8.92
C LEU A 174 7.51 -5.44 -9.57
N ALA A 175 8.52 -5.07 -8.80
CA ALA A 175 9.88 -4.91 -9.29
C ALA A 175 10.40 -6.20 -9.93
N ARG A 176 10.14 -7.36 -9.31
CA ARG A 176 10.49 -8.66 -9.91
C ARG A 176 9.75 -8.93 -11.22
N PHE A 177 8.44 -8.69 -11.28
CA PHE A 177 7.67 -8.96 -12.49
C PHE A 177 8.07 -8.06 -13.67
N LEU A 178 8.60 -6.87 -13.38
CA LEU A 178 9.13 -5.93 -14.35
C LEU A 178 10.62 -6.14 -14.65
N ASP A 179 11.24 -7.19 -14.09
CA ASP A 179 12.68 -7.47 -14.20
C ASP A 179 13.55 -6.26 -13.77
N LEU A 180 13.03 -5.45 -12.85
CA LEU A 180 13.70 -4.29 -12.26
C LEU A 180 14.41 -4.67 -10.95
N ASN A 181 15.40 -3.87 -10.58
CA ASN A 181 16.00 -3.99 -9.27
C ASN A 181 14.95 -3.77 -8.18
N ILE A 182 14.90 -4.70 -7.21
CA ILE A 182 13.97 -4.72 -6.08
C ILE A 182 13.97 -3.38 -5.32
N TRP A 183 15.13 -2.73 -5.25
CA TRP A 183 15.29 -1.44 -4.58
C TRP A 183 14.67 -0.25 -5.33
N THR A 184 14.41 -0.35 -6.63
CA THR A 184 14.01 0.79 -7.45
C THR A 184 12.61 1.28 -7.08
N ILE A 185 11.58 0.44 -7.27
CA ILE A 185 10.19 0.83 -6.98
C ILE A 185 10.01 1.10 -5.48
N HIS A 186 10.59 0.23 -4.66
CA HIS A 186 10.50 0.27 -3.20
C HIS A 186 11.11 1.53 -2.58
N SER A 187 12.32 1.92 -3.01
CA SER A 187 12.97 3.12 -2.47
C SER A 187 12.36 4.39 -3.01
N ILE A 188 12.01 4.44 -4.31
CA ILE A 188 11.44 5.64 -4.93
C ILE A 188 10.10 5.99 -4.29
N THR A 189 9.18 5.01 -4.21
CA THR A 189 7.85 5.24 -3.61
C THR A 189 7.94 5.55 -2.12
N GLY A 190 8.84 4.89 -1.39
CA GLY A 190 9.10 5.17 0.03
C GLY A 190 9.61 6.60 0.27
N ILE A 191 10.54 7.09 -0.57
CA ILE A 191 11.08 8.46 -0.51
C ILE A 191 10.00 9.49 -0.85
N ILE A 192 9.18 9.26 -1.87
CA ILE A 192 8.06 10.16 -2.21
C ILE A 192 7.11 10.29 -1.03
N GLY A 193 6.75 9.18 -0.38
CA GLY A 193 5.89 9.22 0.80
C GLY A 193 6.48 10.02 1.96
N LEU A 194 7.80 9.94 2.17
CA LEU A 194 8.49 10.78 3.16
C LEU A 194 8.44 12.27 2.78
N ILE A 195 8.66 12.61 1.51
CA ILE A 195 8.56 14.00 1.02
C ILE A 195 7.15 14.55 1.27
N VAL A 196 6.12 13.76 0.99
CA VAL A 196 4.72 14.13 1.26
C VAL A 196 4.52 14.36 2.76
N LEU A 197 4.97 13.44 3.62
CA LEU A 197 4.88 13.58 5.08
C LEU A 197 5.56 14.87 5.57
N PHE A 198 6.82 15.10 5.19
CA PHE A 198 7.56 16.30 5.61
C PHE A 198 6.88 17.59 5.12
N THR A 199 6.32 17.57 3.91
CA THR A 199 5.58 18.72 3.39
C THR A 199 4.30 18.96 4.19
N VAL A 200 3.53 17.93 4.52
CA VAL A 200 2.33 18.01 5.35
C VAL A 200 2.66 18.57 6.74
N LEU A 201 3.72 18.06 7.39
CA LEU A 201 4.17 18.55 8.70
C LEU A 201 4.57 20.02 8.67
N ARG A 202 5.16 20.48 7.57
CA ARG A 202 5.53 21.90 7.38
C ARG A 202 4.32 22.81 7.18
N LEU A 203 3.22 22.28 6.65
CA LEU A 203 1.97 23.02 6.45
C LEU A 203 1.13 23.11 7.74
N LEU A 204 1.24 22.12 8.63
CA LEU A 204 0.51 22.12 9.89
C LEU A 204 0.95 23.27 10.80
N PRO A 205 0.01 23.86 11.57
CA PRO A 205 0.35 24.82 12.61
C PRO A 205 1.39 24.24 13.58
N LYS A 206 2.45 25.01 13.89
CA LYS A 206 3.60 24.54 14.69
C LYS A 206 3.22 23.99 16.07
N ASN A 207 2.11 24.47 16.64
CA ASN A 207 1.57 24.01 17.90
C ASN A 207 0.89 22.61 17.80
N GLN A 208 0.48 22.17 16.61
CA GLN A 208 -0.20 20.89 16.40
C GLN A 208 0.76 19.77 15.95
N VAL A 209 1.92 20.12 15.41
CA VAL A 209 2.88 19.14 14.82
C VAL A 209 3.31 18.06 15.82
N LEU A 210 3.71 18.44 17.03
CA LEU A 210 4.14 17.48 18.04
C LEU A 210 3.01 16.52 18.42
N THR A 211 1.83 17.08 18.68
CA THR A 211 0.61 16.33 18.99
C THR A 211 0.28 15.32 17.87
N PHE A 212 0.36 15.77 16.62
CA PHE A 212 0.11 14.96 15.44
C PHE A 212 1.13 13.82 15.27
N LEU A 213 2.42 14.09 15.48
CA LEU A 213 3.47 13.07 15.41
C LEU A 213 3.29 11.99 16.48
N CYS A 214 3.06 12.39 17.74
CA CYS A 214 2.83 11.45 18.82
C CYS A 214 1.56 10.61 18.58
N ALA A 215 0.48 11.24 18.11
CA ALA A 215 -0.75 10.55 17.77
C ALA A 215 -0.58 9.62 16.56
N GLY A 216 0.19 10.02 15.55
CA GLY A 216 0.47 9.20 14.37
C GLY A 216 1.27 7.96 14.70
N LEU A 217 2.29 8.07 15.54
CA LEU A 217 3.07 6.93 16.01
C LEU A 217 2.21 5.97 16.84
N LEU A 218 1.56 6.47 17.90
CA LEU A 218 0.77 5.62 18.79
C LEU A 218 -0.47 5.06 18.08
N GLY A 219 -1.24 5.91 17.41
CA GLY A 219 -2.46 5.53 16.70
C GLY A 219 -2.19 4.63 15.50
N GLY A 220 -1.10 4.86 14.75
CA GLY A 220 -0.70 4.00 13.64
C GLY A 220 -0.25 2.62 14.10
N CYS A 221 0.61 2.53 15.14
CA CYS A 221 1.03 1.24 15.71
C CYS A 221 -0.15 0.48 16.33
N LEU A 222 -1.02 1.17 17.08
CA LEU A 222 -2.23 0.56 17.64
C LEU A 222 -3.19 0.13 16.53
N GLY A 223 -3.40 0.95 15.50
CA GLY A 223 -4.25 0.60 14.36
C GLY A 223 -3.76 -0.65 13.65
N PHE A 224 -2.46 -0.73 13.38
CA PHE A 224 -1.82 -1.92 12.78
C PHE A 224 -2.04 -3.16 13.64
N TYR A 225 -1.76 -3.07 14.95
CA TYR A 225 -1.91 -4.20 15.86
C TYR A 225 -3.38 -4.63 16.01
N LEU A 226 -4.29 -3.68 16.21
CA LEU A 226 -5.70 -3.95 16.40
C LEU A 226 -6.32 -4.57 15.14
N TRP A 227 -5.98 -4.06 13.95
CA TRP A 227 -6.53 -4.57 12.71
C TRP A 227 -5.88 -5.88 12.27
N LEU A 228 -4.56 -5.89 12.02
CA LEU A 228 -3.92 -7.03 11.36
C LEU A 228 -3.63 -8.21 12.29
N ILE A 229 -3.52 -7.97 13.61
CA ILE A 229 -3.16 -9.03 14.56
C ILE A 229 -4.37 -9.47 15.38
N LYS A 230 -5.19 -8.53 15.88
CA LYS A 230 -6.22 -8.85 16.87
C LYS A 230 -7.61 -9.08 16.27
N PHE A 231 -8.15 -8.12 15.54
CA PHE A 231 -9.59 -8.09 15.21
C PHE A 231 -9.92 -8.35 13.74
N GLY A 232 -9.04 -8.01 12.80
CA GLY A 232 -9.32 -8.10 11.35
C GLY A 232 -9.80 -9.49 10.94
N GLN A 233 -9.09 -10.53 11.37
CA GLN A 233 -9.44 -11.95 11.11
C GLN A 233 -10.84 -12.37 11.57
N TYR A 234 -11.43 -11.68 12.56
CA TYR A 234 -12.78 -12.01 13.06
C TYR A 234 -13.86 -11.16 12.40
N ILE A 235 -13.50 -9.97 11.89
CA ILE A 235 -14.44 -9.03 11.27
C ILE A 235 -14.60 -9.36 9.78
N LEU A 236 -13.50 -9.67 9.10
CA LEU A 236 -13.46 -9.99 7.69
C LEU A 236 -12.51 -11.18 7.47
N PRO A 237 -12.95 -12.40 7.82
CA PRO A 237 -12.15 -13.62 7.67
C PRO A 237 -11.84 -13.94 6.20
#